data_AF-A0A7S3E033-F1
#
_entry.id   AF-A0A7S3E033-F1
#
_cell.length_a   1.000
_cell.length_b   1.000
_cell.length_c   1.000
_cell.angle_alpha   90.00
_cell.angle_beta   90.00
_cell.angle_gamma   90.00
#
_symmetry.space_group_name_H-M   'P 1'
#
loop_
_entity.id
_entity.type
_entity.pdbx_description
1 polymer ?
#
loop_
_entity_poly.entity_id
_entity_poly.type
_entity_poly.pdbx_seq_one_letter_code
_entity_poly.pdbx_strand_id
1 'polypeptide(L)'
;MDEAHNIRNRSTGKFKAAVALKADCRWCLSGTPLVNAPEDIQALFQFLKLPPLDKFEIWNRSIGRPIKSGDALGLDRLRAFFSSLCLRRTKDLLKDRLPSKTVEMETIELGKHERDVYDVLLKTGRLLFHSLLNISAREALKNYSHILECLTRLRQACCSPTLIPPERIAAARRVLKIYAEYVDQGDDVKLTSKQVQELILKLQGVLDADEECCVCMEPKDALMCVLRKCKHCVCEPCLEKIIETKRGAQPSCP
;
A
#
# COMPACT_ATOMS: atom_id res chain seq x y z
N MET A 1 20.77 -2.06 -10.71
CA MET A 1 19.42 -1.79 -10.20
C MET A 1 19.56 -1.32 -8.79
N ASP A 2 19.36 -0.02 -8.55
CA ASP A 2 19.32 0.53 -7.20
C ASP A 2 17.92 0.36 -6.61
N GLU A 3 17.84 0.25 -5.28
CA GLU A 3 16.65 -0.16 -4.54
C GLU A 3 15.90 -1.33 -5.21
N ALA A 4 16.62 -2.43 -5.43
CA ALA A 4 16.15 -3.56 -6.22
C ALA A 4 14.87 -4.23 -5.69
N HIS A 5 14.48 -3.96 -4.44
CA HIS A 5 13.18 -4.37 -3.90
C HIS A 5 11.98 -3.78 -4.69
N ASN A 6 12.18 -2.73 -5.49
CA ASN A 6 11.17 -2.16 -6.38
C ASN A 6 10.71 -3.11 -7.50
N ILE A 7 11.54 -4.09 -7.87
CA ILE A 7 11.20 -5.09 -8.90
C ILE A 7 10.84 -6.46 -8.29
N ARG A 8 10.53 -6.53 -6.99
CA ARG A 8 10.24 -7.79 -6.29
C ARG A 8 9.02 -8.56 -6.83
N ASN A 9 8.07 -7.86 -7.47
CA ASN A 9 6.85 -8.48 -7.98
C ASN A 9 6.94 -8.78 -9.48
N ARG A 10 7.03 -10.07 -9.80
CA ARG A 10 7.22 -10.62 -11.16
C ARG A 10 6.06 -10.34 -12.11
N SER A 11 4.85 -10.14 -11.60
CA SER A 11 3.68 -9.88 -12.45
C SER A 11 3.67 -8.47 -13.02
N THR A 12 4.42 -7.54 -12.41
CA THR A 12 4.40 -6.11 -12.75
C THR A 12 5.09 -5.81 -14.09
N GLY A 13 4.60 -4.78 -14.78
CA GLY A 13 5.26 -4.26 -15.98
C GLY A 13 6.68 -3.76 -15.70
N LYS A 14 6.91 -3.12 -14.53
CA LYS A 14 8.23 -2.67 -14.07
C LYS A 14 9.24 -3.81 -14.03
N PHE A 15 8.87 -4.95 -13.45
CA PHE A 15 9.72 -6.13 -13.43
C PHE A 15 10.02 -6.66 -14.83
N LYS A 16 8.98 -6.83 -15.66
CA LYS A 16 9.14 -7.36 -17.03
C LYS A 16 10.08 -6.48 -17.86
N ALA A 17 9.92 -5.15 -17.77
CA ALA A 17 10.79 -4.19 -18.42
C ALA A 17 12.24 -4.30 -17.92
N ALA A 18 12.46 -4.31 -16.60
CA ALA A 18 13.79 -4.42 -16.01
C ALA A 18 14.52 -5.71 -16.40
N VAL A 19 13.81 -6.84 -16.42
CA VAL A 19 14.38 -8.15 -16.81
C VAL A 19 14.74 -8.21 -18.29
N ALA A 20 13.98 -7.51 -19.15
CA ALA A 20 14.17 -7.49 -20.60
C ALA A 20 15.39 -6.65 -21.05
N LEU A 21 15.88 -5.73 -20.20
CA LEU A 21 17.10 -4.97 -20.48
C LEU A 21 18.25 -5.91 -20.78
N LYS A 22 18.99 -5.67 -21.87
CA LYS A 22 20.20 -6.41 -22.22
C LYS A 22 21.39 -5.80 -21.47
N ALA A 23 22.17 -6.63 -20.80
CA ALA A 23 23.36 -6.23 -20.07
C ALA A 23 24.23 -7.48 -19.81
N ASP A 24 25.55 -7.31 -19.90
CA ASP A 24 26.53 -8.36 -19.62
C ASP A 24 26.71 -8.57 -18.12
N CYS A 25 26.64 -7.48 -17.34
CA CYS A 25 26.72 -7.51 -15.88
C CYS A 25 25.44 -6.94 -15.27
N ARG A 26 24.94 -7.62 -14.23
CA ARG A 26 23.73 -7.21 -13.52
C ARG A 26 23.99 -7.16 -12.03
N TRP A 27 23.66 -6.02 -11.44
CA TRP A 27 23.83 -5.79 -10.00
C TRP A 27 22.50 -5.35 -9.38
N CYS A 28 22.22 -5.90 -8.20
CA CYS A 28 21.12 -5.47 -7.33
C CYS A 28 21.72 -4.79 -6.11
N LEU A 29 21.37 -3.53 -5.90
CA LEU A 29 21.68 -2.79 -4.68
C LEU A 29 20.35 -2.59 -3.94
N SER A 30 20.28 -3.02 -2.68
CA SER A 30 19.10 -2.85 -1.83
C SER A 30 19.48 -3.03 -0.38
N GLY A 31 19.03 -2.13 0.49
CA GLY A 31 19.15 -2.32 1.95
C GLY A 31 18.23 -3.42 2.48
N THR A 32 17.12 -3.69 1.78
CA THR A 32 16.03 -4.59 2.20
C THR A 32 15.58 -5.50 1.05
N PRO A 33 16.40 -6.48 0.63
CA PRO A 33 16.09 -7.32 -0.54
C PRO A 33 14.89 -8.25 -0.32
N LEU A 34 14.61 -8.65 0.93
CA LEU A 34 13.45 -9.45 1.33
C LEU A 34 12.48 -8.55 2.09
N VAL A 35 11.27 -8.35 1.57
CA VAL A 35 10.29 -7.44 2.18
C VAL A 35 9.09 -8.20 2.73
N ASN A 36 8.41 -8.98 1.88
CA ASN A 36 7.16 -9.62 2.23
C ASN A 36 7.23 -11.15 2.16
N ALA A 37 7.90 -11.68 1.14
CA ALA A 37 7.82 -13.10 0.82
C ALA A 37 9.12 -13.61 0.18
N PRO A 38 9.47 -14.89 0.32
CA PRO A 38 10.67 -15.46 -0.29
C PRO A 38 10.68 -15.33 -1.83
N GLU A 39 9.51 -15.20 -2.46
CA GLU A 39 9.35 -14.90 -3.88
C GLU A 39 10.00 -13.58 -4.31
N ASP A 40 10.11 -12.60 -3.39
CA ASP A 40 10.80 -11.34 -3.65
C ASP A 40 12.24 -11.60 -4.13
N ILE A 41 12.90 -12.61 -3.55
CA ILE A 41 14.26 -13.01 -3.92
C ILE A 41 14.29 -13.73 -5.26
N GLN A 42 13.27 -14.54 -5.56
CA GLN A 42 13.19 -15.20 -6.86
C GLN A 42 13.13 -14.18 -8.00
N ALA A 43 12.40 -13.08 -7.81
CA ALA A 43 12.38 -11.98 -8.77
C ALA A 43 13.79 -11.40 -8.98
N LEU A 44 14.56 -11.20 -7.92
CA LEU A 44 15.94 -10.73 -8.01
C LEU A 44 16.84 -11.74 -8.76
N PHE A 45 16.70 -13.05 -8.48
CA PHE A 45 17.46 -14.09 -9.19
C PHE A 45 17.12 -14.13 -10.69
N GLN A 46 15.85 -13.92 -11.04
CA GLN A 46 15.42 -13.83 -12.43
C GLN A 46 15.96 -12.57 -13.12
N PHE A 47 16.02 -11.43 -12.42
CA PHE A 47 16.66 -10.22 -12.92
C PHE A 47 18.15 -10.42 -13.15
N LEU A 48 18.86 -11.04 -12.20
CA LEU A 48 20.29 -11.34 -12.27
C LEU A 48 20.63 -12.43 -13.28
N LYS A 49 19.64 -13.14 -13.84
CA LYS A 49 19.81 -14.25 -14.80
C LYS A 49 20.69 -15.37 -14.23
N LEU A 50 20.37 -15.84 -13.02
CA LEU A 50 21.12 -16.88 -12.31
C LEU A 50 20.54 -18.28 -12.54
N PRO A 51 21.04 -19.06 -13.53
CA PRO A 51 20.59 -20.43 -13.71
C PRO A 51 21.03 -21.35 -12.56
N PRO A 52 20.21 -22.35 -12.18
CA PRO A 52 18.88 -22.66 -12.70
C PRO A 52 17.74 -21.94 -11.94
N LEU A 53 18.05 -21.05 -10.99
CA LEU A 53 17.08 -20.43 -10.07
C LEU A 53 16.33 -19.21 -10.64
N ASP A 54 16.80 -18.68 -11.77
CA ASP A 54 16.09 -17.71 -12.58
C ASP A 54 14.74 -18.26 -13.07
N LYS A 55 14.64 -19.59 -13.22
CA LYS A 55 13.39 -20.31 -13.48
C LYS A 55 12.59 -20.52 -12.21
N PHE A 56 11.36 -20.00 -12.21
CA PHE A 56 10.50 -20.02 -11.04
C PHE A 56 10.11 -21.42 -10.60
N GLU A 57 9.91 -22.35 -11.54
CA GLU A 57 9.49 -23.72 -11.26
C GLU A 57 10.56 -24.45 -10.43
N ILE A 58 11.83 -24.22 -10.79
CA ILE A 58 12.98 -24.80 -10.10
C ILE A 58 13.14 -24.17 -8.72
N TRP A 59 13.09 -22.84 -8.63
CA TRP A 59 13.14 -22.14 -7.35
C TRP A 59 11.99 -22.54 -6.42
N ASN A 60 10.77 -22.62 -6.93
CA ASN A 60 9.59 -22.95 -6.13
C ASN A 60 9.64 -24.39 -5.62
N ARG A 61 10.17 -25.33 -6.42
CA ARG A 61 10.36 -26.72 -5.98
C ARG A 61 11.45 -26.86 -4.91
N SER A 62 12.55 -26.13 -5.07
CA SER A 62 13.76 -26.31 -4.25
C SER A 62 13.80 -25.43 -3.00
N ILE A 63 13.17 -24.26 -3.03
CA ILE A 63 13.25 -23.22 -1.98
C ILE A 63 11.84 -22.76 -1.59
N GLY A 64 11.04 -22.27 -2.54
CA GLY A 64 9.75 -21.61 -2.25
C GLY A 64 8.75 -22.49 -1.49
N ARG A 65 8.44 -23.69 -2.00
CA ARG A 65 7.54 -24.66 -1.35
C ARG A 65 8.11 -25.15 0.00
N PRO A 66 9.37 -25.59 0.11
CA PRO A 66 9.96 -25.96 1.39
C PRO A 66 9.84 -24.86 2.46
N ILE A 67 10.13 -23.61 2.12
CA ILE A 67 9.98 -22.48 3.08
C ILE A 67 8.52 -22.34 3.51
N LYS A 68 7.56 -22.42 2.58
CA LYS A 68 6.13 -22.31 2.90
C LYS A 68 5.59 -23.46 3.73
N SER A 69 6.17 -24.66 3.59
CA SER A 69 5.79 -25.82 4.41
C SER A 69 6.53 -25.89 5.75
N GLY A 70 7.37 -24.90 6.08
CA GLY A 70 8.15 -24.88 7.31
C GLY A 70 9.35 -25.83 7.32
N ASP A 71 9.78 -26.32 6.15
CA ASP A 71 10.96 -27.18 6.02
C ASP A 71 12.24 -26.32 6.08
N ALA A 72 13.08 -26.61 7.07
CA ALA A 72 14.35 -25.91 7.31
C ALA A 72 15.30 -25.98 6.11
N LEU A 73 15.24 -27.07 5.31
CA LEU A 73 16.08 -27.23 4.12
C LEU A 73 15.87 -26.11 3.09
N GLY A 74 14.65 -25.57 2.98
CA GLY A 74 14.37 -24.44 2.10
C GLY A 74 15.14 -23.19 2.49
N LEU A 75 15.18 -22.89 3.79
CA LEU A 75 15.87 -21.74 4.34
C LEU A 75 17.38 -21.90 4.25
N ASP A 76 17.90 -23.09 4.53
CA ASP A 76 19.34 -23.36 4.47
C ASP A 76 19.88 -23.28 3.05
N ARG A 77 19.12 -23.79 2.06
CA ARG A 77 19.43 -23.57 0.64
C ARG A 77 19.48 -22.09 0.30
N LEU A 78 18.47 -21.33 0.72
CA LEU A 78 18.42 -19.89 0.47
C LEU A 78 19.63 -19.17 1.08
N ARG A 79 19.98 -19.49 2.33
CA ARG A 79 21.17 -18.96 3.01
C ARG A 79 22.46 -19.27 2.26
N ALA A 80 22.62 -20.52 1.78
CA ALA A 80 23.78 -20.92 1.00
C ALA A 80 23.92 -20.08 -0.28
N PHE A 81 22.82 -19.84 -1.02
CA PHE A 81 22.84 -18.96 -2.19
C PHE A 81 23.16 -17.50 -1.84
N PHE A 82 22.61 -16.97 -0.76
CA PHE A 82 22.96 -15.62 -0.32
C PHE A 82 24.44 -15.50 0.06
N SER A 83 25.01 -16.53 0.68
CA SER A 83 26.42 -16.51 1.08
C SER A 83 27.39 -16.43 -0.11
N SER A 84 27.01 -16.98 -1.28
CA SER A 84 27.83 -16.97 -2.48
C SER A 84 27.53 -15.79 -3.41
N LEU A 85 26.30 -15.27 -3.41
CA LEU A 85 25.85 -14.26 -4.38
C LEU A 85 25.72 -12.84 -3.80
N CYS A 86 25.62 -12.70 -2.48
CA CYS A 86 25.33 -11.42 -1.84
C CYS A 86 26.49 -10.97 -0.95
N LEU A 87 26.98 -9.76 -1.19
CA LEU A 87 27.82 -9.06 -0.24
C LEU A 87 26.96 -8.21 0.69
N ARG A 88 26.70 -8.71 1.90
CA ARG A 88 25.99 -7.97 2.94
C ARG A 88 26.94 -7.60 4.08
N ARG A 89 27.10 -6.30 4.31
CA ARG A 89 27.83 -5.75 5.47
C ARG A 89 26.83 -5.09 6.41
N THR A 90 26.95 -5.36 7.70
CA THR A 90 26.12 -4.71 8.72
C THR A 90 26.87 -3.52 9.33
N LYS A 91 26.12 -2.62 9.98
CA LYS A 91 26.71 -1.52 10.77
C LYS A 91 27.55 -2.03 11.95
N ASP A 92 27.50 -3.34 12.25
CA ASP A 92 28.32 -3.94 13.30
C ASP A 92 29.83 -3.77 13.06
N LEU A 93 30.24 -3.69 11.78
CA LEU A 93 31.62 -3.41 11.39
C LEU A 93 32.09 -1.99 11.75
N LEU A 94 31.15 -1.10 12.10
CA LEU A 94 31.40 0.29 12.43
C LEU A 94 31.00 0.62 13.88
N LYS A 95 30.82 -0.39 14.75
CA LYS A 95 30.38 -0.20 16.15
C LYS A 95 31.22 0.81 16.90
N ASP A 96 32.53 0.81 16.71
CA ASP A 96 33.45 1.70 17.41
C ASP A 96 33.44 3.14 16.87
N ARG A 97 32.74 3.38 15.75
CA ARG A 97 32.67 4.69 15.07
C ARG A 97 31.27 5.30 15.08
N LEU A 98 30.27 4.56 15.56
CA LEU A 98 28.88 5.02 15.60
C LEU A 98 28.44 5.19 17.05
N PRO A 99 27.76 6.30 17.40
CA PRO A 99 27.16 6.44 18.71
C PRO A 99 26.10 5.36 18.93
N SER A 100 25.86 5.00 20.19
CA SER A 100 24.79 4.06 20.55
C SER A 100 23.43 4.59 20.08
N LYS A 101 22.62 3.71 19.48
CA LYS A 101 21.24 4.03 19.14
C LYS A 101 20.38 4.01 20.41
N THR A 102 19.89 5.17 20.83
CA THR A 102 18.85 5.27 21.87
C THR A 102 17.48 5.28 21.19
N VAL A 103 16.54 4.48 21.67
CA VAL A 103 15.13 4.48 21.21
C VAL A 103 14.29 4.80 22.42
N GLU A 104 13.62 5.94 22.39
CA GLU A 104 12.74 6.40 23.45
C GLU A 104 11.29 6.28 22.94
N MET A 105 10.46 5.61 23.74
CA MET A 105 9.05 5.40 23.42
C MET A 105 8.23 6.42 24.22
N GLU A 106 7.81 7.48 23.55
CA GLU A 106 6.92 8.49 24.13
C GLU A 106 5.47 8.14 23.81
N THR A 107 4.65 8.01 24.85
CA THR A 107 3.21 7.82 24.69
C THR A 107 2.52 9.18 24.79
N ILE A 108 1.80 9.54 23.74
CA ILE A 108 1.08 10.81 23.66
C ILE A 108 -0.40 10.56 23.88
N GLU A 109 -1.02 11.35 24.75
CA GLU A 109 -2.46 11.35 24.93
C GLU A 109 -3.13 12.28 23.92
N LEU A 110 -4.15 11.78 23.22
CA LEU A 110 -4.94 12.58 22.29
C LEU A 110 -5.72 13.67 23.03
N GLY A 111 -5.72 14.88 22.48
CA GLY A 111 -6.55 15.97 22.97
C GLY A 111 -8.04 15.65 22.82
N LYS A 112 -8.92 16.39 23.51
CA LYS A 112 -10.37 16.12 23.51
C LYS A 112 -10.98 16.06 22.11
N HIS A 113 -10.61 17.00 21.24
CA HIS A 113 -11.10 17.05 19.85
C HIS A 113 -10.56 15.88 19.01
N GLU A 114 -9.27 15.57 19.13
CA GLU A 114 -8.64 14.46 18.40
C GLU A 114 -9.21 13.11 18.83
N ARG A 115 -9.45 12.95 20.14
CA ARG A 115 -10.11 11.79 20.72
C ARG A 115 -11.52 11.62 20.18
N ASP A 116 -12.33 12.68 20.10
CA ASP A 116 -13.68 12.61 19.52
C ASP A 116 -13.65 12.11 18.06
N VAL A 117 -12.77 12.70 17.23
CA VAL A 117 -12.61 12.27 15.83
C VAL A 117 -12.16 10.82 15.75
N TYR A 118 -11.16 10.44 16.55
CA TYR A 118 -10.66 9.07 16.61
C TYR A 118 -11.75 8.07 17.02
N ASP A 119 -12.51 8.37 18.07
CA ASP A 119 -13.56 7.50 18.60
C ASP A 119 -14.71 7.33 17.60
N VAL A 120 -15.08 8.39 16.88
CA VAL A 120 -16.05 8.32 15.79
C VAL A 120 -15.59 7.36 14.68
N LEU A 121 -14.34 7.47 14.27
CA LEU A 121 -13.77 6.60 13.24
C LEU A 121 -13.62 5.15 13.73
N LEU A 122 -13.26 4.97 15.00
CA LEU A 122 -13.09 3.65 15.60
C LEU A 122 -14.43 2.92 15.72
N LYS A 123 -15.47 3.60 16.22
CA LYS A 123 -16.81 3.02 16.34
C LYS A 123 -17.38 2.64 14.97
N THR A 124 -17.21 3.49 13.96
CA THR A 124 -17.65 3.16 12.59
C THR A 124 -16.86 2.02 11.96
N GLY A 125 -15.54 2.00 12.14
CA GLY A 125 -14.68 0.91 11.66
C GLY A 125 -15.02 -0.43 12.30
N ARG A 126 -15.27 -0.44 13.62
CA ARG A 126 -15.74 -1.63 14.35
C ARG A 126 -17.09 -2.09 13.83
N LEU A 127 -18.07 -1.18 13.74
CA LEU A 127 -19.40 -1.50 13.21
C LEU A 127 -19.30 -2.19 11.84
N LEU A 128 -18.51 -1.65 10.91
CA LEU A 128 -18.30 -2.24 9.59
C LEU A 128 -17.63 -3.62 9.69
N PHE A 129 -16.57 -3.75 10.49
CA PHE A 129 -15.82 -5.00 10.63
C PHE A 129 -16.67 -6.14 11.22
N HIS A 130 -17.36 -5.88 12.34
CA HIS A 130 -18.25 -6.86 12.97
C HIS A 130 -19.39 -7.27 12.04
N SER A 131 -19.98 -6.30 11.33
CA SER A 131 -21.04 -6.57 10.37
C SER A 131 -20.58 -7.47 9.21
N LEU A 132 -19.34 -7.30 8.72
CA LEU A 132 -18.76 -8.15 7.69
C LEU A 132 -18.44 -9.56 8.20
N LEU A 133 -17.90 -9.67 9.41
CA LEU A 133 -17.61 -10.97 10.04
C LEU A 133 -18.86 -11.79 10.28
N ASN A 134 -19.96 -11.15 10.70
CA ASN A 134 -21.24 -11.81 10.96
C ASN A 134 -21.89 -12.38 9.69
N ILE A 135 -21.57 -11.84 8.51
CA ILE A 135 -22.00 -12.43 7.24
C ILE A 135 -21.16 -13.66 6.92
N SER A 136 -19.84 -13.50 6.85
CA SER A 136 -18.87 -14.61 6.79
C SER A 136 -17.42 -14.08 6.83
N ALA A 137 -16.49 -14.91 7.30
CA ALA A 137 -15.05 -14.62 7.21
C ALA A 137 -14.58 -14.37 5.76
N ARG A 138 -15.22 -15.01 4.76
CA ARG A 138 -14.90 -14.83 3.35
C ARG A 138 -15.32 -13.45 2.83
N GLU A 139 -16.45 -12.93 3.30
CA GLU A 139 -16.94 -11.60 2.90
C GLU A 139 -16.08 -10.49 3.54
N ALA A 140 -15.59 -10.70 4.77
CA ALA A 140 -14.60 -9.80 5.38
C ALA A 140 -13.29 -9.72 4.56
N LEU A 141 -12.79 -10.86 4.07
CA LEU A 141 -11.61 -10.89 3.20
C LEU A 141 -11.85 -10.24 1.82
N LYS A 142 -13.06 -10.37 1.27
CA LYS A 142 -13.44 -9.72 0.01
C LYS A 142 -13.50 -8.21 0.13
N ASN A 143 -13.91 -7.69 1.29
CA ASN A 143 -14.03 -6.26 1.58
C ASN A 143 -12.83 -5.70 2.36
N TYR A 144 -11.68 -6.38 2.32
CA TYR A 144 -10.48 -6.01 3.09
C TYR A 144 -9.97 -4.60 2.78
N SER A 145 -10.15 -4.11 1.55
CA SER A 145 -9.81 -2.73 1.16
C SER A 145 -10.54 -1.68 2.02
N HIS A 146 -11.81 -1.90 2.35
CA HIS A 146 -12.61 -0.99 3.18
C HIS A 146 -12.15 -1.00 4.64
N ILE A 147 -11.72 -2.17 5.15
CA ILE A 147 -11.15 -2.29 6.49
C ILE A 147 -9.81 -1.56 6.56
N LEU A 148 -8.95 -1.72 5.53
CA LEU A 148 -7.69 -1.00 5.43
C LEU A 148 -7.88 0.51 5.32
N GLU A 149 -8.91 0.99 4.63
CA GLU A 149 -9.27 2.41 4.60
C GLU A 149 -9.57 2.91 6.01
N CYS A 150 -10.41 2.20 6.78
CA CYS A 150 -10.74 2.56 8.16
C CYS A 150 -9.49 2.61 9.05
N LEU A 151 -8.60 1.61 8.94
CA LEU A 151 -7.33 1.59 9.67
C LEU A 151 -6.42 2.74 9.26
N THR A 152 -6.41 3.10 7.98
CA THR A 152 -5.64 4.24 7.46
C THR A 152 -6.17 5.55 8.06
N ARG A 153 -7.49 5.74 8.13
CA ARG A 153 -8.09 6.92 8.76
C ARG A 153 -7.80 6.99 10.26
N LEU A 154 -7.82 5.86 10.98
CA LEU A 154 -7.41 5.82 12.38
C LEU A 154 -5.95 6.24 12.58
N ARG A 155 -5.04 5.76 11.72
CA ARG A 155 -3.63 6.16 11.74
C ARG A 155 -3.45 7.64 11.42
N GLN A 156 -4.20 8.17 10.47
CA GLN A 156 -4.23 9.60 10.16
C GLN A 156 -4.73 10.42 11.36
N ALA A 157 -5.80 9.97 12.03
CA ALA A 157 -6.35 10.63 13.22
C ALA A 157 -5.34 10.70 14.37
N CYS A 158 -4.50 9.68 14.55
CA CYS A 158 -3.41 9.70 15.54
C CYS A 158 -2.32 10.73 15.21
N CYS A 159 -2.13 11.10 13.95
CA CYS A 159 -1.16 12.12 13.55
C CYS A 159 -1.76 13.52 13.58
N SER A 160 -2.90 13.71 12.90
CA SER A 160 -3.67 14.95 12.90
C SER A 160 -5.05 14.71 12.24
N PRO A 161 -6.16 15.21 12.83
CA PRO A 161 -7.47 15.17 12.20
C PRO A 161 -7.55 15.86 10.83
N THR A 162 -6.63 16.79 10.52
CA THR A 162 -6.61 17.52 9.25
C THR A 162 -6.22 16.64 8.05
N LEU A 163 -5.60 15.48 8.29
CA LEU A 163 -5.24 14.51 7.24
C LEU A 163 -6.42 13.69 6.73
N ILE A 164 -7.60 13.90 7.31
CA ILE A 164 -8.82 13.17 7.01
C ILE A 164 -9.79 14.15 6.33
N PRO A 165 -10.35 13.78 5.16
CA PRO A 165 -11.35 14.62 4.51
C PRO A 165 -12.51 14.93 5.46
N PRO A 166 -12.94 16.19 5.60
CA PRO A 166 -14.01 16.56 6.54
C PRO A 166 -15.33 15.86 6.21
N GLU A 167 -15.58 15.56 4.93
CA GLU A 167 -16.74 14.79 4.46
C GLU A 167 -16.74 13.37 5.02
N ARG A 168 -15.55 12.76 5.18
CA ARG A 168 -15.39 11.41 5.72
C ARG A 168 -15.70 11.36 7.21
N ILE A 169 -15.29 12.39 7.96
CA ILE A 169 -15.63 12.54 9.40
C ILE A 169 -17.14 12.78 9.53
N ALA A 170 -17.70 13.66 8.71
CA ALA A 170 -19.14 13.94 8.71
C ALA A 170 -19.96 12.70 8.35
N ALA A 171 -19.52 11.90 7.37
CA ALA A 171 -20.13 10.63 6.99
C ALA A 171 -20.10 9.63 8.15
N ALA A 172 -18.95 9.49 8.82
CA ALA A 172 -18.82 8.62 9.99
C ALA A 172 -19.79 9.03 11.11
N ARG A 173 -19.90 10.33 11.41
CA ARG A 173 -20.86 10.85 12.39
C ARG A 173 -22.31 10.56 12.00
N ARG A 174 -22.68 10.71 10.71
CA ARG A 174 -24.02 10.36 10.21
C ARG A 174 -24.32 8.88 10.36
N VAL A 175 -23.36 8.02 10.03
CA VAL A 175 -23.49 6.56 10.18
C VAL A 175 -23.75 6.20 11.65
N LEU A 176 -22.98 6.75 12.60
CA LEU A 176 -23.21 6.47 14.02
C LEU A 176 -24.59 6.92 14.50
N LYS A 177 -25.15 8.01 13.95
CA LYS A 177 -26.53 8.42 14.26
C LYS A 177 -27.57 7.44 13.73
N ILE A 178 -27.37 6.93 12.51
CA ILE A 178 -28.30 5.97 11.87
C ILE A 178 -28.27 4.62 12.58
N TYR A 179 -27.07 4.18 13.00
CA TYR A 179 -26.86 2.88 13.62
C TYR A 179 -26.61 2.98 15.14
N ALA A 180 -27.09 4.03 15.79
CA ALA A 180 -26.84 4.28 17.22
C ALA A 180 -27.24 3.08 18.09
N GLU A 181 -28.42 2.51 17.82
CA GLU A 181 -28.95 1.34 18.52
C GLU A 181 -28.06 0.10 18.41
N TYR A 182 -27.28 -0.02 17.34
CA TYR A 182 -26.36 -1.15 17.11
C TYR A 182 -24.99 -0.90 17.73
N VAL A 183 -24.54 0.35 17.78
CA VAL A 183 -23.24 0.71 18.39
C VAL A 183 -23.24 0.40 19.88
N ASP A 184 -24.40 0.55 20.54
CA ASP A 184 -24.57 0.27 21.98
C ASP A 184 -24.68 -1.24 22.28
N GLN A 185 -24.94 -2.08 21.27
CA GLN A 185 -24.99 -3.55 21.40
C GLN A 185 -23.58 -4.19 21.38
N GLY A 186 -22.52 -3.39 21.23
CA GLY A 186 -21.15 -3.88 21.23
C GLY A 186 -20.81 -4.72 20.00
N ASP A 187 -20.26 -5.92 20.22
CA ASP A 187 -19.68 -6.75 19.14
C ASP A 187 -20.69 -7.69 18.44
N ASP A 188 -21.94 -7.79 18.94
CA ASP A 188 -22.99 -8.68 18.39
C ASP A 188 -23.96 -7.95 17.42
N VAL A 189 -23.41 -7.09 16.56
CA VAL A 189 -24.21 -6.31 15.60
C VAL A 189 -24.64 -7.16 14.41
N LYS A 190 -25.93 -7.50 14.33
CA LYS A 190 -26.50 -8.29 13.21
C LYS A 190 -27.12 -7.39 12.14
N LEU A 191 -26.29 -6.83 11.26
CA LEU A 191 -26.76 -6.18 10.04
C LEU A 191 -27.01 -7.21 8.93
N THR A 192 -28.07 -7.00 8.16
CA THR A 192 -28.33 -7.76 6.93
C THR A 192 -27.30 -7.42 5.85
N SER A 193 -27.08 -8.33 4.90
CA SER A 193 -26.15 -8.11 3.77
C SER A 193 -26.43 -6.81 2.98
N LYS A 194 -27.71 -6.44 2.82
CA LYS A 194 -28.11 -5.17 2.18
C LYS A 194 -27.68 -3.95 3.00
N GLN A 195 -27.86 -3.98 4.32
CA GLN A 195 -27.46 -2.90 5.21
C GLN A 195 -25.93 -2.76 5.27
N VAL A 196 -25.18 -3.85 5.16
CA VAL A 196 -23.70 -3.80 5.10
C VAL A 196 -23.22 -3.16 3.82
N GLN A 197 -23.83 -3.47 2.67
CA GLN A 197 -23.51 -2.79 1.41
C GLN A 197 -23.84 -1.29 1.49
N GLU A 198 -24.97 -0.94 2.07
CA GLU A 198 -25.35 0.47 2.28
C GLU A 198 -24.38 1.19 3.23
N LEU A 199 -23.95 0.52 4.31
CA LEU A 199 -22.95 1.03 5.23
C LEU A 199 -21.61 1.29 4.53
N ILE A 200 -21.16 0.36 3.69
CA ILE A 200 -19.97 0.54 2.86
C ILE A 200 -20.15 1.76 1.95
N LEU A 201 -21.26 1.88 1.23
CA LEU A 201 -21.52 3.03 0.35
C LEU A 201 -21.56 4.36 1.11
N LYS A 202 -22.13 4.39 2.32
CA LYS A 202 -22.19 5.60 3.17
C LYS A 202 -20.82 5.97 3.75
N LEU A 203 -19.95 4.99 3.99
CA LEU A 203 -18.59 5.18 4.49
C LEU A 203 -17.56 5.33 3.37
N GLN A 204 -17.91 5.01 2.13
CA GLN A 204 -17.19 5.40 0.92
C GLN A 204 -17.27 6.93 0.78
N GLY A 205 -16.51 7.63 1.62
CA GLY A 205 -16.08 8.98 1.35
C GLY A 205 -15.12 8.88 0.18
N VAL A 206 -15.63 9.20 -1.02
CA VAL A 206 -14.87 9.55 -2.22
C VAL A 206 -13.49 8.89 -2.25
N LEU A 207 -13.48 7.58 -2.50
CA LEU A 207 -12.49 7.04 -3.43
C LEU A 207 -13.01 7.34 -4.86
N ASP A 208 -13.43 8.58 -5.14
CA ASP A 208 -13.15 9.04 -6.49
C ASP A 208 -11.64 9.01 -6.51
N ALA A 209 -11.11 8.17 -7.39
CA ALA A 209 -9.69 8.07 -7.65
C ALA A 209 -9.02 9.42 -7.42
N ASP A 210 -7.92 9.40 -6.68
CA ASP A 210 -6.98 10.51 -6.61
C ASP A 210 -6.58 10.86 -8.05
N GLU A 211 -7.43 11.63 -8.74
CA GLU A 211 -7.15 12.27 -10.00
C GLU A 211 -6.33 13.50 -9.64
N GLU A 212 -5.11 13.23 -9.18
CA GLU A 212 -4.05 14.22 -9.07
C GLU A 212 -3.80 14.77 -10.47
N CYS A 213 -3.46 16.05 -10.56
CA CYS A 213 -2.96 16.56 -11.82
C CYS A 213 -1.68 15.81 -12.20
N CYS A 214 -1.65 15.17 -13.37
CA CYS A 214 -0.46 14.44 -13.84
C CYS A 214 0.78 15.33 -14.10
N VAL A 215 0.63 16.65 -13.93
CA VAL A 215 1.69 17.65 -14.12
C VAL A 215 2.19 18.19 -12.79
N CYS A 216 1.32 18.75 -11.94
CA CYS A 216 1.73 19.33 -10.66
C CYS A 216 1.56 18.40 -9.45
N MET A 217 0.88 17.26 -9.61
CA MET A 217 0.57 16.30 -8.54
C MET A 217 -0.20 16.91 -7.35
N GLU A 218 -0.86 18.06 -7.56
CA GLU A 218 -1.68 18.70 -6.52
C GLU A 218 -3.10 18.11 -6.50
N PRO A 219 -3.71 17.96 -5.31
CA PRO A 219 -5.07 17.47 -5.13
C PRO A 219 -6.13 18.51 -5.54
N LYS A 220 -7.38 18.04 -5.70
CA LYS A 220 -8.53 18.78 -6.27
C LYS A 220 -8.78 20.15 -5.60
N ASP A 221 -8.60 21.22 -6.38
CA ASP A 221 -9.30 22.49 -6.18
C ASP A 221 -10.11 22.86 -7.44
N ALA A 222 -11.44 22.76 -7.30
CA ALA A 222 -12.56 23.26 -8.10
C ALA A 222 -12.65 23.04 -9.64
N LEU A 223 -11.58 22.90 -10.44
CA LEU A 223 -11.68 22.71 -11.90
C LEU A 223 -10.58 21.79 -12.46
N MET A 224 -10.83 20.48 -12.43
CA MET A 224 -10.00 19.47 -13.11
C MET A 224 -10.56 19.15 -14.49
N CYS A 225 -9.69 19.13 -15.49
CA CYS A 225 -10.01 18.73 -16.86
C CYS A 225 -9.59 17.30 -17.12
N VAL A 226 -10.54 16.45 -17.57
CA VAL A 226 -10.25 15.09 -18.03
C VAL A 226 -10.15 15.08 -19.56
N LEU A 227 -8.96 14.76 -20.08
CA LEU A 227 -8.73 14.73 -21.52
C LEU A 227 -9.47 13.54 -22.18
N ARG A 228 -10.44 13.82 -23.05
CA ARG A 228 -11.35 12.80 -23.64
C ARG A 228 -10.66 11.58 -24.28
N LYS A 229 -9.46 11.73 -24.85
CA LYS A 229 -8.76 10.64 -25.57
C LYS A 229 -7.84 9.81 -24.66
N CYS A 230 -7.03 10.45 -23.82
CA CYS A 230 -6.01 9.77 -23.00
C CYS A 230 -6.41 9.58 -21.53
N LYS A 231 -7.56 10.16 -21.10
CA LYS A 231 -8.08 10.11 -19.71
C LYS A 231 -7.11 10.65 -18.64
N HIS A 232 -6.07 11.38 -19.03
CA HIS A 232 -5.24 12.11 -18.08
C HIS A 232 -6.03 13.25 -17.45
N CYS A 233 -5.77 13.44 -16.16
CA CYS A 233 -6.37 14.48 -15.34
C CYS A 233 -5.37 15.62 -15.18
N VAL A 234 -5.78 16.82 -15.57
CA VAL A 234 -4.92 18.01 -15.56
C VAL A 234 -5.69 19.17 -14.95
N CYS A 235 -5.09 19.93 -14.04
CA CYS A 235 -5.70 21.16 -13.55
C CYS A 235 -5.65 22.25 -14.65
N GLU A 236 -6.63 23.14 -14.65
CA GLU A 236 -6.74 24.22 -15.64
C GLU A 236 -5.44 25.03 -15.83
N PRO A 237 -4.70 25.46 -14.78
CA PRO A 237 -3.44 26.17 -14.95
C PRO A 237 -2.34 25.35 -15.65
N CYS A 238 -2.28 24.04 -15.39
CA CYS A 238 -1.32 23.16 -16.05
C CYS A 238 -1.71 22.88 -17.50
N LEU A 239 -3.01 22.81 -17.79
CA LEU A 239 -3.51 22.63 -19.15
C LEU A 239 -3.20 23.85 -20.02
N GLU A 240 -3.41 25.07 -19.50
CA GLU A 240 -3.07 26.31 -20.20
C GLU A 240 -1.58 26.37 -20.54
N LYS A 241 -0.71 26.07 -19.57
CA LYS A 241 0.75 25.98 -19.80
C LYS A 241 1.11 24.99 -20.90
N ILE A 242 0.48 23.81 -20.93
CA ILE A 242 0.73 22.80 -21.98
C ILE A 242 0.29 23.33 -23.36
N ILE A 243 -0.86 23.98 -23.42
CA ILE A 243 -1.39 24.55 -24.68
C ILE A 243 -0.47 25.66 -25.19
N GLU A 244 -0.02 26.55 -24.32
CA GLU A 244 0.91 27.64 -24.67
C GLU A 244 2.26 27.11 -25.15
N THR A 245 2.84 26.15 -24.44
CA THR A 245 4.16 25.58 -24.76
C THR A 245 4.15 24.79 -26.08
N LYS A 246 3.00 24.23 -26.47
CA LYS A 246 2.87 23.39 -27.69
C LYS A 246 2.16 24.08 -28.86
N ARG A 247 1.96 25.41 -28.83
CA ARG A 247 1.41 26.14 -30.00
C ARG A 247 2.30 25.92 -31.22
N GLY A 248 1.82 25.11 -32.17
CA GLY A 248 2.50 24.79 -33.44
C GLY A 248 3.06 23.37 -33.57
N ALA A 249 3.00 22.54 -32.53
CA ALA A 249 3.43 21.13 -32.57
C ALA A 249 2.23 20.16 -32.54
N GLN A 250 2.43 18.89 -32.92
CA GLN A 250 1.40 17.86 -32.76
C GLN A 250 1.02 17.71 -31.27
N PRO A 251 -0.28 17.66 -30.94
CA PRO A 251 -0.71 17.53 -29.54
C PRO A 251 -0.37 16.14 -29.02
N SER A 252 0.59 16.06 -28.09
CA SER A 252 0.86 14.86 -27.30
C SER A 252 0.49 15.11 -25.83
N CYS A 253 -0.15 14.12 -25.18
CA CYS A 253 -0.40 14.18 -23.74
C CYS A 253 0.96 14.29 -22.99
N PRO A 254 1.00 14.96 -21.82
CA PRO A 254 2.16 14.90 -20.95
C PRO A 254 2.53 13.45 -20.59
#